data_AF-A0A1B7LM03-F1
#
_entry.id   AF-A0A1B7LM03-F1
#
_cell.length_a   1.000
_cell.length_b   1.000
_cell.length_c   1.000
_cell.angle_alpha   90.00
_cell.angle_beta   90.00
_cell.angle_gamma   90.00
#
_symmetry.space_group_name_H-M   'P 1'
#
loop_
_entity.id
_entity.type
_entity.pdbx_description
1 polymer ?
#
loop_
_entity_poly.entity_id
_entity_poly.type
_entity_poly.pdbx_seq_one_letter_code
_entity_poly.pdbx_strand_id
1 'polypeptide(L)'
;MLKILMKSLKEHKKTSLITIFLSVIGAIFEIVIPLCMADLIDFGINNKNINDVIKYGTILLIIALLDLIIGMLSAHIGAKASTGFAANLRQDMYDNVQTFSFSNIDKFSTASIITRLTTDVTNVQNAYQMLIRIAIRVPIMIIFSIIVSFRINSKISLIFLIIIPILTILLIIIILKVHPIFQKVFRDYDNLNNVVQENLKGIRIVKSFNQENYETNKFKKISKYIYENFAKAERLLAFNSPLLQVL
;
A
#
# COMPACT_ATOMS: atom_id res chain seq x y z
N MET A 1 -14.60 15.62 -4.60
CA MET A 1 -14.27 14.75 -3.45
C MET A 1 -12.93 15.14 -2.79
N LEU A 2 -11.80 15.05 -3.49
CA LEU A 2 -10.46 15.39 -2.93
C LEU A 2 -10.35 16.82 -2.38
N LYS A 3 -10.94 17.83 -3.06
CA LYS A 3 -10.97 19.22 -2.59
C LYS A 3 -11.71 19.42 -1.26
N ILE A 4 -12.70 18.56 -0.95
CA ILE A 4 -13.47 18.63 0.30
C ILE A 4 -12.64 18.02 1.44
N LEU A 5 -12.02 16.86 1.19
CA LEU A 5 -11.10 16.24 2.14
C LEU A 5 -9.89 17.13 2.45
N MET A 6 -9.30 17.79 1.44
CA MET A 6 -8.21 18.74 1.63
C MET A 6 -8.60 20.00 2.44
N LYS A 7 -9.90 20.30 2.62
CA LYS A 7 -10.32 21.36 3.55
C LYS A 7 -10.15 20.95 5.01
N SER A 8 -10.42 19.69 5.36
CA SER A 8 -10.23 19.16 6.72
C SER A 8 -8.76 19.05 7.15
N LEU A 9 -7.83 19.25 6.21
CA LEU A 9 -6.40 19.37 6.52
C LEU A 9 -6.06 20.58 7.41
N LYS A 10 -6.91 21.63 7.41
CA LYS A 10 -6.84 22.85 8.25
C LYS A 10 -5.41 23.20 8.71
N GLU A 11 -5.11 22.97 9.99
CA GLU A 11 -3.86 23.34 10.68
C GLU A 11 -2.67 22.42 10.33
N HIS A 12 -2.92 21.21 9.82
CA HIS A 12 -1.91 20.19 9.51
C HIS A 12 -1.31 20.30 8.11
N LYS A 13 -1.62 21.36 7.36
CA LYS A 13 -1.00 21.64 6.05
C LYS A 13 0.52 21.80 6.15
N LYS A 14 0.99 22.52 7.17
CA LYS A 14 2.43 22.72 7.39
C LYS A 14 3.14 21.40 7.74
N THR A 15 2.57 20.60 8.64
CA THR A 15 3.15 19.31 9.03
C THR A 15 3.15 18.30 7.88
N SER A 16 2.14 18.33 7.01
CA SER A 16 2.12 17.52 5.79
C SER A 16 3.25 17.90 4.83
N LEU A 17 3.43 19.19 4.57
CA LEU A 17 4.48 19.66 3.66
C LEU A 17 5.89 19.36 4.20
N ILE A 18 6.09 19.50 5.51
CA ILE A 18 7.34 19.10 6.19
C ILE A 18 7.58 17.59 6.06
N THR A 19 6.54 16.76 6.22
CA THR A 19 6.66 15.30 6.07
C THR A 19 7.10 14.93 4.66
N ILE A 20 6.49 15.56 3.66
CA ILE A 20 6.84 15.34 2.25
C ILE A 20 8.30 15.70 2.04
N PHE A 21 8.71 16.90 2.46
CA PHE A 21 10.09 17.38 2.33
C PHE A 21 11.11 16.44 2.99
N LEU A 22 10.85 16.01 4.24
CA LEU A 22 11.72 15.03 4.93
C LEU A 22 11.76 13.68 4.21
N SER A 23 10.65 13.22 3.64
CA SER A 23 10.60 11.96 2.89
C SER A 23 11.39 12.03 1.58
N VAL A 24 11.39 13.19 0.92
CA VAL A 24 12.22 13.47 -0.26
C VAL A 24 13.71 13.46 0.11
N ILE A 25 14.07 14.13 1.20
CA ILE A 25 15.45 14.15 1.68
C ILE A 25 15.93 12.74 2.03
N GLY A 26 15.10 11.94 2.72
CA GLY A 26 15.43 10.54 3.03
C GLY A 26 15.70 9.72 1.77
N ALA A 27 14.89 9.87 0.71
CA ALA A 27 15.16 9.19 -0.56
C ALA A 27 16.50 9.60 -1.20
N ILE A 28 16.94 10.85 -1.02
CA ILE A 28 18.25 11.30 -1.52
C ILE A 28 19.37 10.61 -0.73
N PHE A 29 19.28 10.59 0.60
CA PHE A 29 20.28 9.94 1.45
C PHE A 29 20.41 8.44 1.15
N GLU A 30 19.29 7.75 0.94
CA GLU A 30 19.26 6.34 0.56
C GLU A 30 20.01 6.05 -0.75
N ILE A 31 20.03 7.00 -1.69
CA ILE A 31 20.79 6.89 -2.95
C ILE A 31 22.26 7.31 -2.78
N VAL A 32 22.54 8.25 -1.88
CA VAL A 32 23.91 8.69 -1.57
C VAL A 32 24.70 7.60 -0.86
N ILE A 33 24.06 6.77 -0.03
CA ILE A 33 24.74 5.66 0.69
C ILE A 33 25.47 4.71 -0.28
N PRO A 34 24.85 4.14 -1.33
CA PRO A 34 25.53 3.33 -2.34
C PRO A 34 26.67 4.06 -3.06
N LEU A 35 26.54 5.37 -3.32
CA LEU A 35 27.61 6.16 -3.94
C LEU A 35 28.82 6.29 -3.04
N CYS A 36 28.62 6.61 -1.75
CA CYS A 36 29.70 6.64 -0.78
C CYS A 36 30.33 5.26 -0.57
N MET A 37 29.54 4.19 -0.70
CA MET A 37 30.04 2.83 -0.66
C MET A 37 30.93 2.52 -1.87
N ALA A 38 30.56 2.98 -3.08
CA ALA A 38 31.40 2.86 -4.27
C ALA A 38 32.73 3.61 -4.09
N ASP A 39 32.69 4.86 -3.62
CA ASP A 39 33.90 5.65 -3.35
C ASP A 39 34.81 4.99 -2.30
N LEU A 40 34.23 4.37 -1.26
CA LEU A 40 34.98 3.61 -0.25
C LEU A 40 35.73 2.43 -0.88
N ILE A 41 35.09 1.71 -1.80
CA ILE A 41 35.70 0.57 -2.49
C ILE A 41 36.79 1.07 -3.46
N ASP A 42 36.49 2.07 -4.28
CA ASP A 42 37.38 2.53 -5.35
C ASP A 42 38.60 3.28 -4.83
N PHE A 43 38.42 4.20 -3.87
CA PHE A 43 39.51 5.01 -3.34
C PHE A 43 40.16 4.41 -2.08
N GLY A 44 39.40 3.65 -1.28
CA GLY A 44 39.90 3.03 -0.06
C GLY A 44 40.47 1.64 -0.30
N ILE A 45 39.60 0.69 -0.65
CA ILE A 45 39.96 -0.73 -0.72
C ILE A 45 40.90 -1.03 -1.89
N ASN A 46 40.57 -0.56 -3.11
CA ASN A 46 41.36 -0.83 -4.31
C ASN A 46 42.77 -0.20 -4.23
N ASN A 47 42.88 1.01 -3.67
CA ASN A 47 44.16 1.69 -3.47
C ASN A 47 44.89 1.25 -2.19
N LYS A 48 44.31 0.35 -1.39
CA LYS A 48 44.82 -0.12 -0.09
C LYS A 48 45.16 1.03 0.88
N ASN A 49 44.45 2.16 0.78
CA ASN A 49 44.69 3.31 1.64
C ASN A 49 43.75 3.29 2.85
N ILE A 50 44.29 2.91 4.01
CA ILE A 50 43.49 2.77 5.24
C ILE A 50 42.89 4.10 5.71
N ASN A 51 43.57 5.23 5.42
CA ASN A 51 43.07 6.55 5.77
C ASN A 51 41.81 6.92 4.97
N ASP A 52 41.77 6.56 3.68
CA ASP A 52 40.58 6.78 2.86
C ASP A 52 39.44 5.85 3.27
N VAL A 53 39.74 4.58 3.62
CA VAL A 53 38.74 3.65 4.17
C VAL A 53 38.10 4.22 5.44
N ILE A 54 38.90 4.72 6.38
CA ILE A 54 38.37 5.32 7.62
C ILE A 54 37.56 6.58 7.30
N LYS A 55 38.06 7.46 6.42
CA LYS A 55 37.38 8.71 6.04
C LYS A 55 36.01 8.44 5.40
N TYR A 56 35.96 7.62 4.34
CA TYR A 56 34.71 7.28 3.66
C TYR A 56 33.80 6.42 4.54
N GLY A 57 34.37 5.53 5.37
CA GLY A 57 33.60 4.73 6.34
C GLY A 57 32.93 5.60 7.41
N THR A 58 33.62 6.60 7.95
CA THR A 58 33.03 7.57 8.89
C THR A 58 31.96 8.43 8.22
N ILE A 59 32.20 8.90 6.98
CA ILE A 59 31.19 9.64 6.21
C ILE A 59 29.94 8.78 5.99
N LEU A 60 30.09 7.52 5.59
CA LEU A 60 28.98 6.59 5.39
C LEU A 60 28.18 6.38 6.67
N LEU A 61 28.86 6.22 7.81
CA LEU A 61 28.21 6.07 9.11
C LEU A 61 27.40 7.33 9.48
N ILE A 62 27.96 8.53 9.29
CA ILE A 62 27.26 9.79 9.54
C ILE A 62 26.02 9.92 8.64
N ILE A 63 26.16 9.62 7.36
CA ILE A 63 25.05 9.66 6.38
C ILE A 63 23.95 8.68 6.78
N ALA A 64 24.30 7.44 7.16
CA ALA A 64 23.33 6.45 7.61
C ALA A 64 22.59 6.86 8.89
N LEU A 65 23.30 7.48 9.86
CA LEU A 65 22.67 8.01 11.07
C LEU A 65 21.73 9.19 10.76
N LEU A 66 22.13 10.09 9.86
CA LEU A 66 21.28 11.20 9.42
C LEU A 66 20.03 10.68 8.72
N ASP A 67 20.16 9.68 7.84
CA ASP A 67 19.02 9.06 7.16
C ASP A 67 18.04 8.42 8.16
N LEU A 68 18.56 7.70 9.16
CA LEU A 68 17.75 7.12 10.23
C LEU A 68 16.96 8.20 10.99
N ILE A 69 17.62 9.29 11.38
CA ILE A 69 16.98 10.40 12.10
C ILE A 69 15.90 11.05 11.23
N ILE A 70 16.19 11.30 9.95
CA ILE A 70 15.25 11.92 9.01
C ILE A 70 14.06 11.00 8.75
N GLY A 71 14.30 9.70 8.60
CA GLY A 71 13.26 8.68 8.45
C GLY A 71 12.34 8.60 9.67
N MET A 72 12.91 8.66 10.88
CA MET A 72 12.17 8.68 12.14
C MET A 72 11.35 9.98 12.30
N LEU A 73 11.94 11.14 12.01
CA LEU A 73 11.25 12.43 12.04
C LEU A 73 10.10 12.48 11.02
N SER A 74 10.34 12.04 9.79
CA SER A 74 9.30 11.89 8.77
C SER A 74 8.17 10.97 9.25
N ALA A 75 8.49 9.90 9.98
CA ALA A 75 7.49 8.95 10.45
C ALA A 75 6.62 9.55 11.54
N HIS A 76 7.27 10.21 12.50
CA HIS A 76 6.60 10.84 13.61
C HIS A 76 5.72 12.03 13.15
N ILE A 77 6.27 12.93 12.34
CA ILE A 77 5.54 14.10 11.84
C ILE A 77 4.44 13.66 10.86
N GLY A 78 4.70 12.66 10.02
CA GLY A 78 3.71 12.10 9.10
C GLY A 78 2.55 11.43 9.83
N ALA A 79 2.84 10.69 10.90
CA ALA A 79 1.80 10.11 11.76
C ALA A 79 0.95 11.21 12.41
N LYS A 80 1.58 12.25 12.99
CA LYS A 80 0.89 13.40 13.58
C LYS A 80 0.03 14.17 12.57
N ALA A 81 0.53 14.36 11.35
CA ALA A 81 -0.23 15.00 10.28
C ALA A 81 -1.44 14.18 9.85
N SER A 82 -1.30 12.86 9.78
CA SER A 82 -2.39 11.97 9.37
C SER A 82 -3.46 11.81 10.45
N THR A 83 -3.06 11.60 11.71
CA THR A 83 -4.00 11.50 12.83
C THR A 83 -4.72 12.82 13.08
N GLY A 84 -4.02 13.95 12.97
CA GLY A 84 -4.62 15.28 13.05
C GLY A 84 -5.64 15.56 11.94
N PHE A 85 -5.31 15.18 10.70
CA PHE A 85 -6.25 15.21 9.58
C PHE A 85 -7.50 14.35 9.85
N ALA A 86 -7.31 13.13 10.35
CA ALA A 86 -8.40 12.21 10.66
C ALA A 86 -9.28 12.72 11.82
N ALA A 87 -8.68 13.36 12.83
CA ALA A 87 -9.41 13.98 13.92
C ALA A 87 -10.32 15.11 13.41
N ASN A 88 -9.79 16.01 12.59
CA ASN A 88 -10.58 17.09 11.98
C ASN A 88 -11.69 16.55 11.07
N LEU A 89 -11.39 15.55 10.25
CA LEU A 89 -12.37 14.93 9.38
C LEU A 89 -13.49 14.27 10.19
N ARG A 90 -13.15 13.56 11.26
CA ARG A 90 -14.13 12.91 12.13
C ARG A 90 -15.01 13.95 12.83
N GLN A 91 -14.43 15.05 13.29
CA GLN A 91 -15.19 16.14 13.89
C GLN A 91 -16.13 16.80 12.88
N ASP A 92 -15.64 17.18 11.69
CA ASP A 92 -16.46 17.78 10.63
C ASP A 92 -17.62 16.84 10.23
N MET A 93 -17.38 15.53 10.17
CA MET A 93 -18.42 14.53 9.90
C MET A 93 -19.41 14.39 11.05
N TYR A 94 -18.93 14.40 12.29
CA TYR A 94 -19.77 14.28 13.49
C TYR A 94 -20.71 15.49 13.63
N ASP A 95 -20.19 16.70 13.47
CA ASP A 95 -20.98 17.94 13.51
C ASP A 95 -22.06 17.94 12.42
N ASN A 96 -21.73 17.46 11.22
CA ASN A 96 -22.69 17.34 10.13
C ASN A 96 -23.79 16.30 10.43
N VAL A 97 -23.44 15.17 11.03
CA VAL A 97 -24.41 14.14 11.44
C VAL A 97 -25.39 14.68 12.49
N GLN A 98 -24.94 15.56 13.40
CA GLN A 98 -25.84 16.18 14.38
C GLN A 98 -26.91 17.07 13.73
N THR A 99 -26.67 17.59 12.53
CA THR A 99 -27.65 18.40 11.78
C THR A 99 -28.62 17.57 10.94
N PHE A 100 -28.50 16.24 10.94
CA PHE A 100 -29.36 15.38 10.13
C PHE A 100 -30.79 15.33 10.67
N SER A 101 -31.77 15.47 9.78
CA SER A 101 -33.15 15.13 10.07
C SER A 101 -33.31 13.61 10.21
N PHE A 102 -34.39 13.17 10.86
CA PHE A 102 -34.71 11.73 10.96
C PHE A 102 -34.76 11.04 9.59
N SER A 103 -35.27 11.71 8.55
CA SER A 103 -35.27 11.20 7.17
C SER A 103 -33.86 10.96 6.61
N ASN A 104 -32.89 11.80 6.97
CA ASN A 104 -31.48 11.59 6.58
C ASN A 104 -30.87 10.40 7.33
N ILE A 105 -31.20 10.23 8.61
CA ILE A 105 -30.72 9.10 9.42
C ILE A 105 -31.28 7.78 8.88
N ASP A 106 -32.57 7.73 8.54
CA ASP A 106 -33.21 6.55 7.96
C ASP A 106 -32.58 6.17 6.60
N LYS A 107 -32.21 7.18 5.80
CA LYS A 107 -31.53 6.95 4.51
C LYS A 107 -30.14 6.34 4.66
N PHE A 108 -29.35 6.77 5.65
CA PHE A 108 -27.98 6.28 5.83
C PHE A 108 -27.85 5.11 6.81
N SER A 109 -28.89 4.83 7.60
CA SER A 109 -28.91 3.96 8.78
C SER A 109 -27.89 4.34 9.86
N THR A 110 -28.26 4.18 11.13
CA THR A 110 -27.36 4.41 12.26
C THR A 110 -26.08 3.58 12.16
N ALA A 111 -26.19 2.31 11.75
CA ALA A 111 -25.06 1.41 11.60
C ALA A 111 -24.04 1.92 10.56
N SER A 112 -24.49 2.37 9.39
CA SER A 112 -23.55 2.85 8.36
C SER A 112 -22.92 4.21 8.71
N ILE A 113 -23.62 5.06 9.46
CA ILE A 113 -23.03 6.30 10.00
C ILE A 113 -21.87 5.97 10.96
N ILE A 114 -22.04 4.97 11.84
CA ILE A 114 -20.99 4.53 12.76
C ILE A 114 -19.78 4.00 12.02
N THR A 115 -19.97 3.12 11.02
CA THR A 115 -18.83 2.58 10.24
C THR A 115 -18.10 3.66 9.45
N ARG A 116 -18.83 4.66 8.94
CA ARG A 116 -18.23 5.81 8.24
C ARG A 116 -17.40 6.69 9.17
N LEU A 117 -17.86 6.96 10.39
CA LEU A 117 -17.14 7.77 11.37
C LEU A 117 -15.92 7.05 11.98
N THR A 118 -15.87 5.72 11.91
CA THR A 118 -14.84 4.90 12.54
C THR A 118 -13.87 4.28 11.52
N THR A 119 -14.32 3.25 10.80
CA THR A 119 -13.52 2.46 9.87
C THR A 119 -13.13 3.28 8.64
N ASP A 120 -14.09 3.98 8.01
CA ASP A 120 -13.77 4.72 6.78
C ASP A 120 -12.82 5.88 7.04
N VAL A 121 -13.01 6.64 8.14
CA VAL A 121 -12.05 7.69 8.53
C VAL A 121 -10.65 7.11 8.76
N THR A 122 -10.53 5.94 9.38
CA THR A 122 -9.24 5.26 9.58
C THR A 122 -8.62 4.81 8.26
N ASN A 123 -9.41 4.32 7.32
CA ASN A 123 -8.93 3.98 5.97
C ASN A 123 -8.43 5.21 5.22
N VAL A 124 -9.14 6.34 5.30
CA VAL A 124 -8.71 7.61 4.69
C VAL A 124 -7.44 8.14 5.39
N GLN A 125 -7.31 7.99 6.71
CA GLN A 125 -6.09 8.31 7.46
C GLN A 125 -4.89 7.50 6.92
N ASN A 126 -5.03 6.18 6.80
CA ASN A 126 -3.95 5.33 6.30
C ASN A 126 -3.60 5.66 4.84
N ALA A 127 -4.60 5.87 3.99
CA ALA A 127 -4.40 6.29 2.60
C ALA A 127 -3.65 7.64 2.53
N TYR A 128 -4.03 8.61 3.36
CA TYR A 128 -3.36 9.90 3.43
C TYR A 128 -1.92 9.78 3.91
N GLN A 129 -1.65 8.98 4.94
CA GLN A 129 -0.30 8.70 5.42
C GLN A 129 0.58 8.07 4.33
N MET A 130 0.01 7.13 3.57
CA MET A 130 0.69 6.48 2.45
C MET A 130 0.97 7.47 1.30
N LEU A 131 0.05 8.39 1.01
CA LEU A 131 0.24 9.43 -0.01
C LEU A 131 1.40 10.37 0.31
N ILE A 132 1.43 10.91 1.54
CA ILE A 132 2.45 11.91 1.92
C ILE A 132 3.85 11.30 2.12
N ARG A 133 3.95 9.99 2.37
CA ARG A 133 5.23 9.30 2.56
C ARG A 133 5.66 8.51 1.34
N ILE A 134 4.91 7.48 0.97
CA ILE A 134 5.34 6.48 -0.03
C ILE A 134 5.08 6.98 -1.45
N ALA A 135 3.87 7.51 -1.72
CA ALA A 135 3.48 7.86 -3.08
C ALA A 135 4.34 8.98 -3.69
N ILE A 136 4.90 9.87 -2.85
CA ILE A 136 5.80 10.94 -3.30
C ILE A 136 7.26 10.48 -3.30
N ARG A 137 7.68 9.69 -2.29
CA ARG A 137 9.05 9.17 -2.19
C ARG A 137 9.42 8.27 -3.36
N VAL A 138 8.55 7.34 -3.74
CA VAL A 138 8.87 6.32 -4.76
C VAL A 138 9.18 6.92 -6.14
N PRO A 139 8.36 7.82 -6.73
CA PRO A 139 8.69 8.43 -8.01
C PRO A 139 9.98 9.24 -7.97
N ILE A 140 10.23 9.98 -6.89
CA ILE A 140 11.46 10.77 -6.72
C ILE A 140 12.66 9.84 -6.66
N MET A 141 12.59 8.75 -5.89
CA MET A 141 13.63 7.75 -5.82
C MET A 141 13.93 7.15 -7.18
N ILE A 142 12.90 6.79 -7.97
CA ILE A 142 13.09 6.29 -9.34
C ILE A 142 13.82 7.31 -10.21
N ILE A 143 13.40 8.58 -10.20
CA ILE A 143 14.00 9.65 -11.00
C ILE A 143 15.47 9.85 -10.61
N PHE A 144 15.76 9.99 -9.31
CA PHE A 144 17.13 10.18 -8.83
C PHE A 144 18.01 8.96 -9.10
N SER A 145 17.51 7.75 -8.89
CA SER A 145 18.24 6.51 -9.17
C SER A 145 18.60 6.38 -10.65
N ILE A 146 17.69 6.75 -11.56
CA ILE A 146 17.98 6.79 -13.00
C ILE A 146 19.09 7.81 -13.27
N ILE A 147 18.96 9.06 -12.79
CA ILE A 147 19.97 10.11 -13.03
C ILE A 147 21.35 9.69 -12.53
N VAL A 148 21.42 9.15 -11.31
CA VAL A 148 22.67 8.70 -10.69
C VAL A 148 23.24 7.51 -11.43
N SER A 149 22.42 6.52 -11.79
CA SER A 149 22.88 5.35 -12.55
C SER A 149 23.52 5.78 -13.87
N PHE A 150 22.86 6.66 -14.64
CA PHE A 150 23.38 7.15 -15.93
C PHE A 150 24.69 7.92 -15.81
N ARG A 151 24.91 8.59 -14.66
CA ARG A 151 26.19 9.26 -14.34
C ARG A 151 27.32 8.26 -14.05
N ILE A 152 27.03 7.12 -13.44
CA ILE A 152 28.03 6.09 -13.14
C ILE A 152 28.44 5.36 -14.42
N ASN A 153 27.47 4.78 -15.15
CA ASN A 153 27.76 4.07 -16.39
C ASN A 153 26.54 3.98 -17.30
N SER A 154 26.52 4.80 -18.36
CA SER A 154 25.38 4.88 -19.28
C SER A 154 25.09 3.56 -20.01
N LYS A 155 26.08 2.69 -20.24
CA LYS A 155 25.86 1.40 -20.92
C LYS A 155 25.09 0.42 -20.02
N ILE A 156 25.47 0.32 -18.75
CA ILE A 156 24.81 -0.56 -17.77
C ILE A 156 23.40 -0.01 -17.47
N SER A 157 23.27 1.31 -17.30
CA SER A 157 21.97 1.95 -17.05
C SER A 157 20.96 1.72 -18.17
N LEU A 158 21.40 1.73 -19.44
CA LEU A 158 20.52 1.43 -20.58
C LEU A 158 19.95 0.01 -20.51
N ILE A 159 20.75 -0.97 -20.09
CA ILE A 159 20.29 -2.35 -19.92
C ILE A 159 19.18 -2.42 -18.86
N PHE A 160 19.39 -1.80 -17.69
CA PHE A 160 18.37 -1.74 -16.64
C PHE A 160 17.12 -0.96 -17.07
N LEU A 161 17.28 0.14 -17.80
CA LEU A 161 16.16 0.92 -18.32
C LEU A 161 15.28 0.11 -19.28
N ILE A 162 15.84 -0.87 -20.00
CA ILE A 162 15.09 -1.78 -20.88
C ILE A 162 14.44 -2.93 -20.08
N ILE A 163 15.11 -3.44 -19.04
CA ILE A 163 14.59 -4.53 -18.21
C ILE A 163 13.36 -4.08 -17.40
N ILE A 164 13.36 -2.86 -16.86
CA ILE A 164 12.25 -2.30 -16.05
C ILE A 164 10.89 -2.37 -16.79
N PRO A 165 10.73 -1.86 -18.02
CA PRO A 165 9.46 -1.94 -18.74
C PRO A 165 9.10 -3.38 -19.12
N ILE A 166 10.07 -4.25 -19.44
CA ILE A 166 9.80 -5.67 -19.71
C ILE A 166 9.17 -6.33 -18.47
N LEU A 167 9.76 -6.12 -17.30
CA LEU A 167 9.21 -6.63 -16.03
C LEU A 167 7.84 -6.03 -15.73
N THR A 168 7.68 -4.71 -15.94
CA THR A 168 6.41 -4.01 -15.74
C THR A 168 5.32 -4.61 -16.62
N ILE A 169 5.62 -4.90 -17.89
CA ILE A 169 4.69 -5.55 -18.82
C ILE A 169 4.33 -6.97 -18.34
N LEU A 170 5.31 -7.77 -17.91
CA LEU A 170 5.08 -9.12 -17.38
C LEU A 170 4.16 -9.10 -16.16
N LEU A 171 4.39 -8.17 -15.21
CA LEU A 171 3.54 -7.99 -14.04
C LEU A 171 2.13 -7.52 -14.43
N ILE A 172 2.01 -6.58 -15.38
CA ILE A 172 0.70 -6.12 -15.89
C ILE A 172 -0.06 -7.29 -16.53
N ILE A 173 0.61 -8.16 -17.30
CA ILE A 173 -0.03 -9.35 -17.90
C ILE A 173 -0.58 -10.29 -16.82
N ILE A 174 0.17 -10.52 -15.73
CA ILE A 174 -0.31 -11.32 -14.60
C ILE A 174 -1.54 -10.67 -13.98
N ILE A 175 -1.48 -9.36 -13.69
CA ILE A 175 -2.59 -8.60 -13.11
C ILE A 175 -3.84 -8.69 -14.00
N LEU A 176 -3.70 -8.46 -15.30
CA LEU A 176 -4.82 -8.52 -16.25
C LEU A 176 -5.44 -9.91 -16.36
N LYS A 177 -4.66 -10.98 -16.20
CA LYS A 177 -5.17 -12.37 -16.18
C LYS A 177 -5.83 -12.72 -14.85
N VAL A 178 -5.30 -12.26 -13.73
CA VAL A 178 -5.73 -12.61 -12.39
C VAL A 178 -6.95 -11.79 -11.93
N HIS A 179 -7.02 -10.51 -12.31
CA HIS A 179 -8.10 -9.61 -11.95
C HIS A 179 -9.52 -10.14 -12.28
N PRO A 180 -9.83 -10.63 -13.50
CA PRO A 180 -11.15 -11.18 -13.80
C PRO A 180 -11.47 -12.46 -13.01
N ILE A 181 -10.45 -13.26 -12.66
CA ILE A 181 -10.65 -14.47 -11.84
C ILE A 181 -11.09 -14.05 -10.44
N PHE A 182 -10.42 -13.09 -9.81
CA PHE A 182 -10.84 -12.57 -8.51
C PHE A 182 -12.24 -11.95 -8.55
N GLN A 183 -12.57 -11.15 -9.57
CA GLN A 183 -13.93 -10.61 -9.70
C GLN A 183 -15.01 -11.70 -9.79
N LYS A 184 -14.68 -12.86 -10.38
CA LYS A 184 -15.60 -14.00 -10.45
C LYS A 184 -15.70 -14.69 -9.09
N VAL A 185 -14.56 -14.98 -8.46
CA VAL A 185 -14.51 -15.62 -7.14
C VAL A 185 -15.24 -14.80 -6.08
N PHE A 186 -15.11 -13.46 -6.09
CA PHE A 186 -15.86 -12.61 -5.16
C PHE A 186 -17.38 -12.72 -5.36
N ARG A 187 -17.86 -12.79 -6.61
CA ARG A 187 -19.29 -13.04 -6.90
C ARG A 187 -19.76 -14.41 -6.42
N ASP A 188 -18.93 -15.44 -6.60
CA ASP A 188 -19.25 -16.79 -6.12
C ASP A 188 -19.26 -16.86 -4.59
N TYR A 189 -18.37 -16.11 -3.93
CA TYR A 189 -18.32 -15.98 -2.48
C TYR A 189 -19.59 -15.30 -1.93
N ASP A 190 -20.08 -14.26 -2.59
CA ASP A 190 -21.36 -13.63 -2.26
C ASP A 190 -22.53 -14.61 -2.41
N ASN A 191 -22.52 -15.43 -3.46
CA ASN A 191 -23.52 -16.48 -3.66
C ASN A 191 -23.45 -17.55 -2.56
N LEU A 192 -22.25 -17.97 -2.15
CA LEU A 192 -22.06 -18.89 -1.03
C LEU A 192 -22.66 -18.31 0.26
N ASN A 193 -22.40 -17.03 0.55
CA ASN A 193 -22.98 -16.35 1.71
C ASN A 193 -24.50 -16.31 1.66
N ASN A 194 -25.10 -16.07 0.49
CA ASN A 194 -26.56 -16.12 0.33
C ASN A 194 -27.12 -17.50 0.65
N VAL A 195 -26.50 -18.58 0.13
CA VAL A 195 -26.91 -19.96 0.41
C VAL A 195 -26.80 -20.29 1.91
N VAL A 196 -25.75 -19.82 2.58
CA VAL A 196 -25.61 -20.00 4.03
C VAL A 196 -26.70 -19.23 4.78
N GLN A 197 -26.98 -17.98 4.40
CA GLN A 197 -28.04 -17.19 5.04
C GLN A 197 -29.43 -17.80 4.83
N GLU A 198 -29.75 -18.29 3.64
CA GLU A 198 -31.00 -19.00 3.34
C GLU A 198 -31.13 -20.25 4.20
N ASN A 199 -30.07 -21.07 4.29
CA ASN A 199 -30.06 -22.27 5.12
C ASN A 199 -30.24 -21.97 6.61
N LEU A 200 -29.63 -20.90 7.12
CA LEU A 200 -29.79 -20.50 8.52
C LEU A 200 -31.19 -19.97 8.82
N LYS A 201 -31.76 -19.13 7.94
CA LYS A 201 -33.14 -18.62 8.08
C LYS A 201 -34.17 -19.74 7.94
N GLY A 202 -33.94 -20.67 7.01
CA GLY A 202 -34.82 -21.77 6.67
C GLY A 202 -34.49 -23.09 7.37
N ILE A 203 -33.67 -23.10 8.43
CA ILE A 203 -33.13 -24.34 9.01
C ILE A 203 -34.21 -25.34 9.43
N ARG A 204 -35.36 -24.85 9.92
CA ARG A 204 -36.51 -25.69 10.29
C ARG A 204 -37.12 -26.37 9.06
N ILE A 205 -37.18 -25.68 7.92
CA ILE A 205 -37.70 -26.19 6.65
C ILE A 205 -36.76 -27.27 6.11
N VAL A 206 -35.44 -27.01 6.11
CA VAL A 206 -34.45 -27.99 5.66
C VAL A 206 -34.54 -29.29 6.47
N LYS A 207 -34.67 -29.18 7.79
CA LYS A 207 -34.85 -30.33 8.69
C LYS A 207 -36.19 -31.02 8.53
N SER A 208 -37.29 -30.29 8.39
CA SER A 208 -38.63 -30.88 8.25
C SER A 208 -38.78 -31.67 6.95
N PHE A 209 -38.09 -31.28 5.88
CA PHE A 209 -38.04 -32.01 4.62
C PHE A 209 -36.89 -33.01 4.52
N ASN A 210 -36.08 -33.18 5.58
CA ASN A 210 -34.93 -34.08 5.61
C ASN A 210 -33.91 -33.84 4.48
N GLN A 211 -33.76 -32.58 4.04
CA GLN A 211 -32.94 -32.16 2.90
C GLN A 211 -31.51 -31.71 3.27
N GLU A 212 -31.04 -32.07 4.46
CA GLU A 212 -29.73 -31.65 4.99
C GLU A 212 -28.57 -32.08 4.06
N ASN A 213 -28.62 -33.32 3.55
CA ASN A 213 -27.62 -33.84 2.63
C ASN A 213 -27.61 -33.09 1.28
N TYR A 214 -28.77 -32.66 0.80
CA TYR A 214 -28.89 -31.89 -0.43
C TYR A 214 -28.24 -30.51 -0.28
N GLU A 215 -28.57 -29.77 0.78
CA GLU A 215 -27.98 -28.46 1.05
C GLU A 215 -26.48 -28.55 1.36
N THR A 216 -26.04 -29.60 2.05
CA THR A 216 -24.60 -29.87 2.28
C THR A 216 -23.86 -30.10 0.96
N ASN A 217 -24.44 -30.87 0.03
CA ASN A 217 -23.85 -31.09 -1.29
C ASN A 217 -23.82 -29.81 -2.13
N LYS A 218 -24.89 -29.00 -2.08
CA LYS A 218 -24.95 -27.69 -2.73
C LYS A 218 -23.86 -26.75 -2.21
N PHE A 219 -23.70 -26.65 -0.89
CA PHE A 219 -22.61 -25.88 -0.26
C PHE A 219 -21.23 -26.39 -0.70
N LYS A 220 -21.01 -27.71 -0.63
CA LYS A 220 -19.73 -28.33 -1.01
C LYS A 220 -19.35 -28.07 -2.46
N LYS A 221 -20.34 -28.06 -3.37
CA LYS A 221 -20.11 -27.76 -4.80
C LYS A 221 -19.65 -26.31 -5.00
N ILE A 222 -20.31 -25.35 -4.37
CA ILE A 222 -19.96 -23.92 -4.46
C ILE A 222 -18.60 -23.67 -3.79
N SER A 223 -18.38 -24.22 -2.60
CA SER A 223 -17.11 -24.11 -1.88
C SER A 223 -15.94 -24.69 -2.68
N LYS A 224 -16.12 -25.85 -3.32
CA LYS A 224 -15.10 -26.45 -4.20
C LYS A 224 -14.80 -25.57 -5.41
N TYR A 225 -15.82 -24.98 -6.02
CA TYR A 225 -15.65 -24.05 -7.15
C TYR A 225 -14.84 -22.81 -6.76
N ILE A 226 -15.15 -22.22 -5.60
CA ILE A 226 -14.39 -21.10 -5.04
C ILE A 226 -12.93 -21.51 -4.80
N TYR A 227 -12.71 -22.66 -4.15
CA TYR A 227 -11.37 -23.18 -3.88
C TYR A 227 -10.55 -23.36 -5.17
N GLU A 228 -11.10 -24.01 -6.20
CA GLU A 228 -10.40 -24.27 -7.45
C GLU A 228 -10.02 -22.97 -8.18
N ASN A 229 -10.93 -22.00 -8.24
CA ASN A 229 -10.66 -20.71 -8.90
C ASN A 229 -9.69 -19.83 -8.10
N PHE A 230 -9.82 -19.81 -6.77
CA PHE A 230 -8.89 -19.07 -5.90
C PHE A 230 -7.48 -19.68 -5.96
N ALA A 231 -7.36 -21.01 -5.91
CA ALA A 231 -6.10 -21.70 -6.07
C ALA A 231 -5.47 -21.45 -7.46
N LYS A 232 -6.28 -21.35 -8.52
CA LYS A 232 -5.81 -20.99 -9.86
C LYS A 232 -5.30 -19.55 -9.92
N ALA A 233 -5.99 -18.60 -9.29
CA ALA A 233 -5.54 -17.22 -9.18
C ALA A 233 -4.23 -17.09 -8.39
N GLU A 234 -4.16 -17.74 -7.22
CA GLU A 234 -2.96 -17.76 -6.38
C GLU A 234 -1.77 -18.42 -7.07
N ARG A 235 -1.97 -19.50 -7.83
CA ARG A 235 -0.89 -20.09 -8.64
C ARG A 235 -0.32 -19.11 -9.67
N LEU A 236 -1.15 -18.24 -10.25
CA LEU A 236 -0.68 -17.20 -11.16
C LEU A 236 0.05 -16.07 -10.41
N LEU A 237 -0.41 -15.70 -9.22
CA LEU A 237 0.25 -14.71 -8.37
C LEU A 237 1.57 -15.21 -7.78
N ALA A 238 1.70 -16.52 -7.54
CA ALA A 238 2.92 -17.12 -7.03
C ALA A 238 4.13 -16.86 -7.93
N PHE A 239 3.91 -16.57 -9.22
CA PHE A 239 4.96 -16.13 -10.15
C PHE A 239 5.49 -14.72 -9.88
N ASN A 240 4.76 -13.84 -9.16
CA ASN A 240 5.24 -12.48 -8.85
C ASN A 240 6.55 -12.51 -8.05
N SER A 241 6.65 -13.39 -7.05
CA SER A 241 7.85 -13.49 -6.21
C SER A 241 9.12 -13.87 -7.00
N PRO A 242 9.15 -14.96 -7.78
CA PRO A 242 10.32 -15.31 -8.59
C PRO A 242 10.60 -14.28 -9.70
N LEU A 243 9.56 -13.67 -10.32
CA LEU A 243 9.77 -12.59 -11.28
C LEU A 243 10.50 -11.39 -10.66
N LEU A 244 10.16 -11.03 -9.42
CA LEU A 244 10.83 -9.94 -8.70
C LEU A 244 12.24 -10.31 -8.26
N GLN A 245 12.50 -11.57 -7.90
CA GLN A 245 13.82 -12.04 -7.44
C GLN A 245 14.85 -12.27 -8.56
N VAL A 246 14.41 -12.46 -9.80
CA VAL A 246 15.30 -12.59 -10.97
C VAL A 246 16.00 -11.26 -11.30
N LEU A 247 15.54 -10.14 -10.71
CA LEU A 247 16.08 -8.79 -10.85
C LEU A 247 16.93 -8.43 -9.62
#